data_AF-A0A2I0XCR0-F1
#
_entry.id   AF-A0A2I0XCR0-F1
#
_cell.length_a   1.000
_cell.length_b   1.000
_cell.length_c   1.000
_cell.angle_alpha   90.00
_cell.angle_beta   90.00
_cell.angle_gamma   90.00
#
_symmetry.space_group_name_H-M   'P 1'
#
loop_
_entity.id
_entity.type
_entity.pdbx_description
1 polymer ?
#
loop_
_entity_poly.entity_id
_entity_poly.type
_entity_poly.pdbx_seq_one_letter_code
_entity_poly.pdbx_strand_id
1 'polypeptide(L)' 'MNLTISSEWRPWFDNKVEVAGFVESYVGGLTYATVRAAGMKVMIDQPERGFILAKSFITNSSLPFTKFV' A
#
# COMPACT_ATOMS: atom_id res chain seq x y z
N MET A 1 -14.01 -11.26 -11.48
CA MET A 1 -14.56 -10.00 -10.93
C MET A 1 -14.40 -8.93 -12.01
N ASN A 2 -15.41 -8.09 -12.24
CA ASN A 2 -15.35 -6.99 -13.22
C ASN A 2 -15.15 -5.67 -12.46
N LEU A 3 -13.91 -5.40 -12.02
CA LEU A 3 -13.56 -4.23 -11.21
C LEU A 3 -12.98 -3.14 -12.12
N THR A 4 -13.49 -1.91 -11.99
CA THR A 4 -12.96 -0.75 -12.71
C THR A 4 -11.80 -0.14 -11.92
N ILE A 5 -10.65 0.01 -12.56
CA ILE A 5 -9.47 0.65 -11.96
C ILE A 5 -9.77 2.15 -11.79
N SER A 6 -9.61 2.63 -10.56
CA SER A 6 -9.68 4.06 -10.23
C SER A 6 -8.29 4.70 -10.19
N SER A 7 -7.26 3.94 -9.81
CA SER A 7 -5.87 4.40 -9.84
C SER A 7 -4.97 3.23 -10.19
N GLU A 8 -4.19 3.41 -11.25
CA GLU A 8 -3.34 2.38 -11.82
C GLU A 8 -2.29 1.86 -10.83
N TRP A 9 -1.83 0.64 -11.11
CA TRP A 9 -0.74 -0.04 -10.42
C TRP A 9 0.52 0.84 -10.31
N ARG A 10 0.79 1.32 -9.09
CA ARG A 10 1.88 2.26 -8.82
C ARG A 10 2.66 1.88 -7.56
N PRO A 11 3.95 2.25 -7.46
CA PRO A 11 4.71 2.01 -6.23
C PRO A 11 4.17 2.85 -5.08
N TRP A 12 4.28 2.31 -3.87
CA TRP A 12 4.14 3.08 -2.64
C TRP A 12 5.40 2.98 -1.80
N PHE A 13 5.62 3.97 -0.94
CA PHE A 13 6.89 4.20 -0.27
C PHE A 13 6.76 4.14 1.25
N ASP A 14 7.82 3.66 1.90
CA ASP A 14 7.96 3.76 3.35
C ASP A 14 8.52 5.14 3.77
N ASN A 15 8.70 5.34 5.08
CA ASN A 15 9.17 6.62 5.63
C ASN A 15 10.57 7.00 5.15
N LYS A 16 11.37 6.00 4.74
CA LYS A 16 12.73 6.15 4.20
C LYS A 16 12.74 6.41 2.70
N VAL A 17 11.57 6.56 2.07
CA VAL A 17 11.43 6.78 0.62
C VAL A 17 11.92 5.57 -0.19
N GLU A 18 11.86 4.38 0.40
CA GLU A 18 12.12 3.14 -0.32
C GLU A 18 10.80 2.54 -0.83
N VAL A 19 10.85 1.86 -1.97
CA VAL A 19 9.68 1.16 -2.51
C VAL A 19 9.28 0.06 -1.53
N ALA A 20 8.15 0.27 -0.87
CA ALA A 20 7.58 -0.62 0.12
C ALA A 20 6.61 -1.63 -0.49
N GLY A 21 6.20 -1.41 -1.75
CA GLY A 21 5.43 -2.34 -2.56
C GLY A 21 4.69 -1.59 -3.66
N PHE A 22 3.62 -2.21 -4.16
CA PHE A 22 2.74 -1.63 -5.18
C PHE A 22 1.30 -1.63 -4.73
N VAL A 23 0.53 -0.68 -5.25
CA VAL A 23 -0.88 -0.47 -4.93
C VAL A 23 -1.68 -0.20 -6.20
N GLU A 24 -2.87 -0.76 -6.28
CA GLU A 24 -3.91 -0.43 -7.26
C GLU A 24 -5.24 -0.22 -6.55
N SER A 25 -5.96 0.82 -6.95
CA SER A 25 -7.24 1.19 -6.35
C SER A 25 -8.34 0.99 -7.38
N TYR A 26 -9.48 0.47 -6.92
CA TYR A 26 -10.65 0.21 -7.74
C TYR A 26 -11.82 1.10 -7.30
N VAL A 27 -12.72 1.36 -8.24
CA VAL A 27 -14.00 2.02 -7.96
C VAL A 27 -14.77 1.19 -6.92
N GLY A 28 -15.39 1.87 -5.95
CA GLY A 28 -16.09 1.23 -4.83
C GLY A 28 -15.25 1.07 -3.56
N GLY A 29 -14.06 1.69 -3.51
CA GLY A 29 -13.25 1.80 -2.27
C GLY A 29 -12.36 0.60 -2.00
N LEU A 30 -12.25 -0.35 -2.94
CA LEU A 30 -11.32 -1.47 -2.82
C LEU A 30 -9.91 -1.02 -3.20
N THR A 31 -8.93 -1.32 -2.35
CA THR A 31 -7.50 -1.10 -2.64
C THR A 31 -6.74 -2.40 -2.47
N TYR A 32 -6.00 -2.80 -3.49
CA TYR A 32 -5.11 -3.95 -3.46
C TYR A 32 -3.67 -3.45 -3.29
N ALA A 33 -2.96 -3.97 -2.31
CA ALA A 33 -1.58 -3.57 -2.01
C ALA A 33 -0.69 -4.79 -1.77
N THR A 34 0.55 -4.68 -2.21
CA THR A 34 1.63 -5.64 -1.94
C THR A 34 2.65 -5.01 -0.99
N VAL A 35 3.35 -5.85 -0.24
CA VAL A 35 4.47 -5.43 0.62
C VAL A 35 5.75 -6.11 0.13
N ARG A 36 6.70 -5.32 -0.34
CA ARG A 36 7.98 -5.80 -0.86
C ARG A 36 8.76 -6.49 0.25
N ALA A 37 9.29 -7.68 -0.07
CA ALA A 37 10.07 -8.53 0.82
C ALA A 37 9.31 -9.01 2.08
N ALA A 38 7.99 -9.17 1.97
CA ALA A 38 7.15 -9.84 2.95
C ALA A 38 6.56 -11.13 2.37
N GLY A 39 6.47 -12.19 3.19
CA GLY A 39 5.79 -13.43 2.86
C GLY A 39 4.37 -13.46 3.45
N MET A 40 3.98 -14.62 3.95
CA MET A 40 2.64 -14.84 4.54
C MET A 40 2.40 -13.96 5.78
N LYS A 41 3.44 -13.70 6.58
CA LYS A 41 3.33 -12.99 7.86
C LYS A 41 3.92 -11.59 7.75
N VAL A 42 3.25 -10.74 6.98
CA VAL A 42 3.70 -9.38 6.65
C VAL A 42 4.18 -8.56 7.86
N MET A 43 3.44 -8.58 8.96
CA MET A 43 3.77 -7.81 10.17
C MET A 43 5.03 -8.32 10.90
N ILE A 44 5.45 -9.56 10.65
CA ILE A 44 6.69 -10.14 11.17
C ILE A 44 7.84 -9.89 10.21
N ASP A 45 7.60 -10.12 8.91
CA ASP A 45 8.66 -10.02 7.89
C ASP A 45 9.06 -8.56 7.60
N GLN A 46 8.09 -7.64 7.62
CA GLN A 46 8.27 -6.22 7.31
C GLN A 46 7.47 -5.35 8.28
N PRO A 47 7.86 -5.26 9.57
CA PRO A 47 7.05 -4.64 10.62
C PRO A 47 6.73 -3.16 10.37
N GLU A 48 7.70 -2.37 9.89
CA GLU A 48 7.48 -0.95 9.58
C GLU A 48 6.46 -0.76 8.45
N ARG A 49 6.64 -1.50 7.35
CA ARG A 49 5.75 -1.42 6.18
C ARG A 49 4.36 -1.96 6.47
N GLY A 50 4.28 -3.06 7.24
CA GLY A 50 3.01 -3.61 7.71
C GLY A 50 2.25 -2.61 8.61
N PHE A 51 2.94 -1.91 9.49
CA PHE A 51 2.33 -0.85 10.30
C PHE A 51 1.82 0.31 9.46
N ILE A 52 2.58 0.80 8.48
CA ILE A 52 2.14 1.85 7.55
C ILE A 52 0.87 1.42 6.80
N LEU A 53 0.84 0.18 6.30
CA LEU A 53 -0.32 -0.39 5.62
C LEU A 53 -1.54 -0.43 6.54
N ALA A 54 -1.40 -0.98 7.74
CA ALA A 54 -2.49 -1.08 8.72
C ALA A 54 -3.01 0.29 9.16
N LYS A 55 -2.10 1.24 9.43
CA LYS A 55 -2.46 2.62 9.80
C LYS A 55 -3.23 3.31 8.67
N SER A 56 -2.78 3.14 7.43
CA SER A 56 -3.44 3.76 6.26
C SER A 56 -4.86 3.22 6.09
N PHE A 57 -5.03 1.90 6.26
CA PHE A 57 -6.34 1.26 6.24
C PHE A 57 -7.28 1.79 7.33
N ILE A 58 -6.84 1.81 8.60
CA ILE A 58 -7.66 2.24 9.74
C ILE A 58 -8.06 3.73 9.64
N THR A 59 -7.17 4.56 9.11
CA THR A 59 -7.41 6.01 8.96
C THR A 59 -8.10 6.38 7.64
N ASN A 60 -8.45 5.38 6.81
CA ASN A 60 -9.00 5.58 5.47
C ASN A 60 -8.16 6.56 4.63
N SER A 61 -6.84 6.45 4.72
CA SER A 61 -5.88 7.27 3.98
C SER A 61 -5.19 6.47 2.88
N SER A 62 -4.75 7.16 1.83
CA SER A 62 -4.03 6.52 0.73
C SER A 62 -2.60 6.13 1.13
N LEU A 63 -2.09 5.03 0.59
CA LEU A 63 -0.70 4.65 0.77
C LEU A 63 0.24 5.73 0.17
N PRO A 64 1.41 5.99 0.79
CA PRO A 64 2.29 7.07 0.36
C PRO A 64 2.82 6.84 -1.07
N PHE A 65 2.54 7.76 -2.00
CA PHE A 65 2.92 7.59 -3.41
C PHE A 65 4.06 8.50 -3.88
N THR A 66 4.37 9.59 -3.19
CA THR A 66 5.58 10.42 -3.42
C THR A 66 5.81 11.35 -2.22
N LYS A 67 7.06 11.66 -1.89
CA LYS A 67 7.43 12.59 -0.81
C LYS A 67 7.58 14.02 -1.35
N PHE A 68 6.49 14.62 -1.80
CA PHE A 68 6.37 16.08 -1.90
C PHE A 68 4.95 16.47 -1.48
N VAL A 69 4.86 17.00 -0.25
CA VAL A 69 3.83 17.98 0.13
C VAL A 69 4.45 19.35 -0.09
#